data_AF-A0A7J9J140-F1
#
_entry.id   AF-A0A7J9J140-F1
#
_cell.length_a   1.000
_cell.length_b   1.000
_cell.length_c   1.000
_cell.angle_alpha   90.00
_cell.angle_beta   90.00
_cell.angle_gamma   90.00
#
_symmetry.space_group_name_H-M   'P 1'
#
loop_
_entity.id
_entity.type
_entity.pdbx_description
1 polymer ?
#
loop_
_entity_poly.entity_id
_entity_poly.type
_entity_poly.pdbx_seq_one_letter_code
_entity_poly.pdbx_strand_id
1 'polypeptide(L)'
;MLTAPHPNEGHRPLFAAKDINDFYLQHCPKIFPQDGSPFAPVANLVKSLNGPKYDGEYLHNIVREKLGETRLDQTLTNVVIPTFDIKQLQPRIFSSYEVQYNPFQNALLSDICIGTSAAPTYLPAHQFEIKNSTGEVKEFHLIDGGVAANNPTLVAMSEVAKEINRESSDFFHIKPNDYARFQVLSLGTGSQNPEEKYPAHKAAKWGVLGWLTSEHSSPLIDVFMQASSDMVDFHLATVFRALYSEHSYLRIQDDTLSGAVTSVDISTKENLENLVKLGEELLKKPVSRVNLETGKFEPVDQGTNEEALI
;
A
#
# COMPACT_ATOMS: atom_id res chain seq x y z
N MET A 1 4.05 -11.64 4.18
CA MET A 1 5.28 -12.21 4.79
C MET A 1 5.28 -12.07 6.31
N LEU A 2 5.13 -10.86 6.87
CA LEU A 2 5.07 -10.63 8.33
C LEU A 2 3.94 -11.38 9.07
N THR A 3 2.87 -11.72 8.36
CA THR A 3 1.72 -12.44 8.91
C THR A 3 1.60 -13.87 8.39
N ALA A 4 2.49 -14.27 7.48
CA ALA A 4 2.51 -15.64 6.97
C ALA A 4 3.23 -16.53 7.99
N PRO A 5 2.73 -17.74 8.28
CA PRO A 5 3.38 -18.66 9.20
C PRO A 5 4.68 -19.21 8.60
N HIS A 6 5.68 -19.43 9.45
CA HIS A 6 6.90 -20.11 9.06
C HIS A 6 6.62 -21.60 8.77
N PRO A 7 7.05 -22.18 7.63
CA PRO A 7 6.69 -23.54 7.24
C PRO A 7 7.03 -24.63 8.27
N ASN A 8 8.14 -24.44 8.99
CA ASN A 8 8.62 -25.39 10.01
C ASN A 8 8.24 -25.01 11.45
N GLU A 9 7.79 -23.76 11.65
CA GLU A 9 7.51 -23.20 12.98
C GLU A 9 6.18 -22.46 12.91
N GLY A 10 5.09 -23.16 12.55
CA GLY A 10 3.83 -22.56 12.08
C GLY A 10 3.14 -21.53 12.99
N HIS A 11 3.61 -21.30 14.22
CA HIS A 11 3.14 -20.24 15.12
C HIS A 11 4.02 -18.98 15.10
N ARG A 12 5.11 -18.96 14.32
CA ARG A 12 6.03 -17.83 14.16
C ARG A 12 5.83 -17.18 12.79
N PRO A 13 5.90 -15.84 12.71
CA PRO A 13 5.99 -15.14 11.42
C PRO A 13 7.15 -15.65 10.57
N LEU A 14 6.93 -15.74 9.26
CA LEU A 14 7.96 -16.05 8.27
C LEU A 14 9.10 -15.02 8.31
N PHE A 15 8.78 -13.75 8.55
CA PHE A 15 9.72 -12.62 8.64
C PHE A 15 9.49 -11.87 9.94
N ALA A 16 10.58 -11.46 10.61
CA ALA A 16 10.53 -10.37 11.58
C ALA A 16 10.52 -9.02 10.84
N ALA A 17 10.08 -7.95 11.53
CA ALA A 17 10.03 -6.61 10.94
C ALA A 17 11.38 -6.14 10.39
N LYS A 18 12.48 -6.44 11.10
CA LYS A 18 13.85 -6.07 10.68
C LYS A 18 14.29 -6.73 9.36
N ASP A 19 13.72 -7.89 9.01
CA ASP A 19 14.12 -8.67 7.83
C ASP A 19 13.56 -8.06 6.54
N ILE A 20 12.60 -7.13 6.64
CA ILE A 20 11.94 -6.48 5.50
C ILE A 20 12.91 -5.55 4.75
N ASN A 21 13.80 -4.86 5.46
CA ASN A 21 14.80 -3.99 4.83
C ASN A 21 15.74 -4.81 3.94
N ASP A 22 16.27 -5.92 4.47
CA ASP A 22 17.14 -6.82 3.73
C ASP A 22 16.44 -7.43 2.51
N PHE A 23 15.16 -7.78 2.65
CA PHE A 23 14.34 -8.23 1.52
C PHE A 23 14.30 -7.18 0.40
N TYR A 24 13.96 -5.92 0.72
CA TYR A 24 13.90 -4.87 -0.28
C TYR A 24 15.28 -4.60 -0.90
N LEU A 25 16.33 -4.47 -0.09
CA LEU A 25 17.71 -4.24 -0.57
C LEU A 25 18.18 -5.34 -1.53
N GLN A 26 17.82 -6.59 -1.27
CA GLN A 26 18.20 -7.73 -2.10
C GLN A 26 17.34 -7.90 -3.36
N HIS A 27 16.03 -7.66 -3.26
CA HIS A 27 15.07 -8.06 -4.30
C HIS A 27 14.59 -6.89 -5.18
N CYS A 28 14.52 -5.65 -4.68
CA CYS A 28 14.09 -4.49 -5.49
C CYS A 28 14.89 -4.29 -6.79
N PRO A 29 16.23 -4.41 -6.80
CA PRO A 29 17.00 -4.25 -8.04
C PRO A 29 16.65 -5.26 -9.13
N LYS A 30 16.03 -6.39 -8.77
CA LYS A 30 15.61 -7.45 -9.67
C LYS A 30 14.13 -7.36 -10.03
N ILE A 31 13.30 -6.82 -9.13
CA ILE A 31 11.89 -6.49 -9.40
C ILE A 31 11.81 -5.31 -10.36
N PHE A 32 12.62 -4.28 -10.13
CA PHE A 32 12.67 -3.04 -10.91
C PHE A 32 14.08 -2.83 -11.49
N PRO A 33 14.54 -3.63 -12.47
CA PRO A 33 15.86 -3.45 -13.06
C PRO A 33 16.04 -2.05 -13.64
N GLN A 34 17.20 -1.44 -13.37
CA GLN A 34 17.56 -0.10 -13.86
C GLN A 34 18.44 -0.22 -15.10
N ASP A 35 17.96 0.27 -16.25
CA ASP A 35 18.73 0.29 -17.48
C ASP A 35 19.72 1.45 -17.51
N GLY A 36 21.00 1.16 -17.30
CA GLY A 36 22.10 2.14 -17.34
C GLY A 36 22.59 2.52 -18.75
N SER A 37 21.84 2.17 -19.82
CA SER A 37 22.29 2.40 -21.19
C SER A 37 22.00 3.83 -21.68
N PRO A 38 22.87 4.44 -22.51
CA PRO A 38 22.67 5.81 -23.01
C PRO A 38 21.40 6.00 -23.87
N PHE A 39 20.81 4.91 -24.37
CA PHE A 39 19.60 4.91 -25.21
C PHE A 39 18.33 4.53 -24.42
N ALA A 40 18.44 4.28 -23.12
CA ALA A 40 17.34 3.87 -22.24
C ALA A 40 16.10 4.79 -22.32
N PRO A 41 16.20 6.14 -22.41
CA PRO A 41 15.02 6.99 -22.44
C PRO A 41 14.10 6.75 -23.64
N VAL A 42 14.68 6.52 -24.82
CA VAL A 42 13.92 6.28 -26.07
C VAL A 42 13.36 4.86 -26.09
N ALA A 43 14.15 3.87 -25.63
CA ALA A 43 13.71 2.48 -25.51
C ALA A 43 12.56 2.33 -24.49
N ASN A 44 12.64 3.01 -23.34
CA ASN A 44 11.61 2.99 -22.31
C ASN A 44 10.30 3.63 -22.77
N LEU A 45 10.36 4.70 -23.58
CA LEU A 45 9.17 5.31 -24.15
C LEU A 45 8.45 4.35 -25.12
N VAL A 46 9.18 3.66 -26.00
CA VAL A 46 8.58 2.67 -26.92
C VAL A 46 8.05 1.45 -26.16
N LYS A 47 8.77 0.99 -25.12
CA LYS A 47 8.33 -0.11 -24.25
C LYS A 47 7.05 0.24 -23.50
N SER A 48 6.93 1.47 -22.99
CA SER A 48 5.71 1.96 -22.30
C SER A 48 4.46 2.04 -23.17
N LEU A 49 4.60 2.00 -24.50
CA LEU A 49 3.48 1.99 -25.44
C LEU A 49 2.97 0.57 -25.76
N ASN A 50 3.79 -0.47 -25.50
CA ASN A 50 3.50 -1.86 -25.86
C ASN A 50 3.32 -2.79 -24.64
N GLY A 51 3.32 -2.26 -23.42
CA GLY A 51 3.16 -3.04 -22.20
C GLY A 51 3.58 -2.29 -20.94
N PRO A 52 3.51 -2.93 -19.76
CA PRO A 52 4.03 -2.36 -18.52
C PRO A 52 5.55 -2.18 -18.58
N LYS A 53 6.07 -1.26 -17.76
CA LYS A 53 7.52 -0.99 -17.66
C LYS A 53 8.32 -2.24 -17.27
N TYR A 54 7.75 -3.07 -16.41
CA TYR A 54 8.31 -4.32 -15.89
C TYR A 54 7.39 -5.51 -16.20
N ASP A 55 7.97 -6.67 -16.47
CA ASP A 55 7.23 -7.90 -16.80
C ASP A 55 6.58 -8.58 -15.57
N GLY A 56 7.04 -8.24 -14.36
CA GLY A 56 6.56 -8.81 -13.11
C GLY A 56 7.03 -10.25 -12.83
N GLU A 57 7.77 -10.91 -13.71
CA GLU A 57 8.10 -12.34 -13.57
C GLU A 57 8.91 -12.61 -12.29
N TYR A 58 9.92 -11.77 -12.03
CA TYR A 58 10.74 -11.92 -10.82
C TYR A 58 9.91 -11.69 -9.55
N LEU A 59 9.02 -10.69 -9.53
CA LEU A 59 8.11 -10.42 -8.42
C LEU A 59 7.22 -11.63 -8.15
N HIS A 60 6.61 -12.19 -9.19
CA HIS A 60 5.73 -13.34 -9.07
C HIS A 60 6.48 -14.55 -8.49
N ASN A 61 7.68 -14.81 -9.01
CA ASN A 61 8.51 -15.94 -8.58
C ASN A 61 8.94 -15.79 -7.12
N ILE A 62 9.45 -14.63 -6.71
CA ILE A 62 9.91 -14.46 -5.33
C ILE A 62 8.75 -14.49 -4.32
N VAL A 63 7.60 -13.91 -4.66
CA VAL A 63 6.43 -13.92 -3.78
C VAL A 63 5.88 -15.33 -3.61
N ARG A 64 5.80 -16.11 -4.70
CA ARG A 64 5.40 -17.53 -4.65
C ARG A 64 6.43 -18.39 -3.90
N GLU A 65 7.73 -18.15 -4.09
CA GLU A 65 8.78 -18.83 -3.34
C GLU A 65 8.64 -18.60 -1.84
N LYS A 66 8.43 -17.35 -1.40
CA LYS A 66 8.36 -17.01 0.03
C LYS A 66 7.06 -17.45 0.68
N LEU A 67 5.92 -17.32 -0.01
CA LEU A 67 4.61 -17.58 0.59
C LEU A 67 4.12 -19.02 0.35
N GLY A 68 4.70 -19.73 -0.62
CA GLY A 68 4.30 -21.08 -0.99
C GLY A 68 2.79 -21.18 -1.24
N GLU A 69 2.18 -22.23 -0.69
CA GLU A 69 0.74 -22.49 -0.79
C GLU A 69 -0.07 -21.84 0.34
N THR A 70 0.51 -20.89 1.08
CA THR A 70 -0.18 -20.23 2.20
C THR A 70 -1.39 -19.46 1.69
N ARG A 71 -2.56 -19.72 2.26
CA ARG A 71 -3.82 -19.06 1.96
C ARG A 71 -4.17 -17.99 2.99
N LEU A 72 -5.16 -17.17 2.68
CA LEU A 72 -5.57 -16.03 3.50
C LEU A 72 -6.01 -16.42 4.92
N ASP A 73 -6.69 -17.54 5.11
CA ASP A 73 -7.11 -18.03 6.43
C ASP A 73 -5.96 -18.57 7.29
N GLN A 74 -4.78 -18.77 6.72
CA GLN A 74 -3.61 -19.28 7.42
C GLN A 74 -2.74 -18.15 7.98
N THR A 75 -3.13 -16.88 7.86
CA THR A 75 -2.38 -15.76 8.43
C THR A 75 -2.43 -15.78 9.96
N LEU A 76 -1.31 -15.44 10.60
CA LEU A 76 -1.14 -15.45 12.07
C LEU A 76 -1.94 -14.36 12.80
N THR A 77 -2.43 -13.37 12.07
CA THR A 77 -3.30 -12.31 12.55
C THR A 77 -4.27 -11.95 11.43
N ASN A 78 -5.30 -11.19 11.76
CA ASN A 78 -6.21 -10.70 10.76
C ASN A 78 -5.52 -9.72 9.80
N VAL A 79 -5.80 -9.85 8.51
CA VAL A 79 -5.25 -9.00 7.45
C VAL A 79 -6.36 -8.49 6.55
N VAL A 80 -6.17 -7.27 6.04
CA VAL A 80 -7.07 -6.60 5.10
C VAL A 80 -6.21 -6.03 3.98
N ILE A 81 -6.34 -6.60 2.78
CA ILE A 81 -5.48 -6.29 1.63
C ILE A 81 -6.37 -5.82 0.47
N PRO A 82 -6.36 -4.52 0.13
CA PRO A 82 -7.12 -3.99 -0.99
C PRO A 82 -6.51 -4.40 -2.34
N THR A 83 -7.36 -4.62 -3.32
CA THR A 83 -7.02 -4.76 -4.74
C THR A 83 -8.14 -4.11 -5.56
N PHE A 84 -7.98 -3.96 -6.87
CA PHE A 84 -9.05 -3.50 -7.75
C PHE A 84 -9.29 -4.52 -8.87
N ASP A 85 -10.52 -5.01 -9.02
CA ASP A 85 -10.87 -5.95 -10.09
C ASP A 85 -11.29 -5.18 -11.35
N ILE A 86 -10.49 -5.27 -12.41
CA ILE A 86 -10.70 -4.51 -13.64
C ILE A 86 -11.79 -5.10 -14.54
N LYS A 87 -12.17 -6.37 -14.36
CA LYS A 87 -13.25 -7.01 -15.11
C LYS A 87 -14.61 -6.63 -14.52
N GLN A 88 -14.68 -6.52 -13.19
CA GLN A 88 -15.89 -6.09 -12.47
C GLN A 88 -15.97 -4.58 -12.28
N LEU A 89 -14.86 -3.85 -12.47
CA LEU A 89 -14.70 -2.42 -12.18
C LEU A 89 -15.07 -2.05 -10.75
N GLN A 90 -14.60 -2.85 -9.79
CA GLN A 90 -14.90 -2.68 -8.36
C GLN A 90 -13.67 -2.97 -7.48
N PRO A 91 -13.53 -2.27 -6.34
CA PRO A 91 -12.59 -2.68 -5.30
C PRO A 91 -12.84 -4.12 -4.84
N ARG A 92 -11.78 -4.89 -4.69
CA ARG A 92 -11.81 -6.23 -4.12
C ARG A 92 -10.92 -6.26 -2.88
N ILE A 93 -11.55 -6.33 -1.71
CA ILE A 93 -10.84 -6.40 -0.43
C ILE A 93 -10.72 -7.87 -0.02
N PHE A 94 -9.48 -8.36 0.08
CA PHE A 94 -9.17 -9.65 0.67
C PHE A 94 -8.99 -9.46 2.18
N SER A 95 -9.96 -9.96 2.94
CA SER A 95 -10.03 -9.81 4.39
C SER A 95 -10.12 -11.19 5.02
N SER A 96 -9.25 -11.50 5.97
CA SER A 96 -9.29 -12.78 6.70
C SER A 96 -10.61 -12.95 7.47
N TYR A 97 -11.19 -11.84 7.95
CA TYR A 97 -12.50 -11.82 8.60
C TYR A 97 -13.63 -12.33 7.70
N GLU A 98 -13.53 -12.10 6.39
CA GLU A 98 -14.58 -12.47 5.43
C GLU A 98 -14.47 -13.92 4.94
N VAL A 99 -13.37 -14.62 5.24
CA VAL A 99 -13.13 -15.99 4.74
C VAL A 99 -14.21 -16.96 5.24
N GLN A 100 -14.63 -16.83 6.49
CA GLN A 100 -15.68 -17.69 7.07
C GLN A 100 -17.06 -17.49 6.42
N TYR A 101 -17.31 -16.33 5.80
CA TYR A 101 -18.59 -15.99 5.18
C TYR A 101 -18.58 -16.19 3.66
N ASN A 102 -17.41 -16.10 3.03
CA ASN A 102 -17.26 -16.22 1.59
C ASN A 102 -16.00 -17.02 1.25
N PRO A 103 -16.14 -18.31 0.86
CA PRO A 103 -15.00 -19.16 0.50
C PRO A 103 -14.12 -18.60 -0.63
N PHE A 104 -14.68 -17.76 -1.52
CA PHE A 104 -13.92 -17.08 -2.57
C PHE A 104 -13.04 -15.92 -2.06
N GLN A 105 -12.97 -15.69 -0.75
CA GLN A 105 -11.96 -14.83 -0.13
C GLN A 105 -10.66 -15.58 0.14
N ASN A 106 -10.72 -16.92 0.29
CA ASN A 106 -9.56 -17.70 0.71
C ASN A 106 -8.58 -18.00 -0.45
N ALA A 107 -8.03 -16.95 -1.07
CA ALA A 107 -7.03 -17.07 -2.12
C ALA A 107 -5.63 -17.41 -1.55
N LEU A 108 -4.70 -17.81 -2.42
CA LEU A 108 -3.28 -17.84 -2.06
C LEU A 108 -2.81 -16.44 -1.72
N LEU A 109 -2.06 -16.29 -0.63
CA LEU A 109 -1.46 -15.01 -0.25
C LEU A 109 -0.53 -14.49 -1.35
N SER A 110 0.13 -15.38 -2.10
CA SER A 110 0.95 -14.96 -3.24
C SER A 110 0.14 -14.27 -4.33
N ASP A 111 -1.05 -14.78 -4.66
CA ASP A 111 -1.90 -14.17 -5.68
C ASP A 111 -2.46 -12.82 -5.21
N ILE A 112 -2.81 -12.72 -3.93
CA ILE A 112 -3.24 -11.45 -3.31
C ILE A 112 -2.10 -10.44 -3.33
N CYS A 113 -0.89 -10.83 -2.91
CA CYS A 113 0.30 -9.96 -2.88
C CYS A 113 0.72 -9.50 -4.28
N ILE A 114 0.63 -10.37 -5.30
CA ILE A 114 0.90 -9.97 -6.68
C ILE A 114 -0.17 -8.98 -7.16
N GLY A 115 -1.46 -9.29 -6.93
CA GLY A 115 -2.56 -8.42 -7.35
C GLY A 115 -2.51 -7.04 -6.71
N THR A 116 -2.29 -6.95 -5.40
CA THR A 116 -2.24 -5.66 -4.69
C THR A 116 -1.06 -4.78 -5.09
N SER A 117 -0.01 -5.34 -5.68
CA SER A 117 1.18 -4.59 -6.12
C SER A 117 1.23 -4.33 -7.63
N ALA A 118 0.22 -4.79 -8.40
CA ALA A 118 0.19 -4.69 -9.85
C ALA A 118 -0.20 -3.28 -10.33
N ALA A 119 0.68 -2.30 -10.09
CA ALA A 119 0.48 -0.89 -10.41
C ALA A 119 0.32 -0.69 -11.93
N PRO A 120 -0.77 -0.05 -12.40
CA PRO A 120 -0.96 0.25 -13.82
C PRO A 120 0.25 0.99 -14.39
N THR A 121 0.64 0.64 -15.61
CA THR A 121 1.86 1.12 -16.33
C THR A 121 3.20 0.58 -15.80
N TYR A 122 3.28 0.11 -14.56
CA TYR A 122 4.51 -0.47 -13.99
C TYR A 122 4.56 -1.99 -14.11
N LEU A 123 3.49 -2.67 -13.70
CA LEU A 123 3.41 -4.13 -13.62
C LEU A 123 2.15 -4.64 -14.35
N PRO A 124 2.16 -5.89 -14.86
CA PRO A 124 0.98 -6.47 -15.50
C PRO A 124 -0.13 -6.74 -14.48
N ALA A 125 -1.38 -6.69 -14.94
CA ALA A 125 -2.52 -7.16 -14.16
C ALA A 125 -2.37 -8.66 -13.86
N HIS A 126 -2.90 -9.10 -12.72
CA HIS A 126 -2.81 -10.48 -12.26
C HIS A 126 -4.14 -11.21 -12.38
N GLN A 127 -4.12 -12.43 -12.92
CA GLN A 127 -5.30 -13.27 -13.05
C GLN A 127 -5.10 -14.60 -12.35
N PHE A 128 -6.10 -15.03 -11.60
CA PHE A 128 -6.19 -16.37 -11.03
C PHE A 128 -7.66 -16.75 -10.82
N GLU A 129 -7.89 -17.99 -10.43
CA GLU A 129 -9.22 -18.51 -10.12
C GLU A 129 -9.24 -19.22 -8.76
N ILE A 130 -10.40 -19.18 -8.11
CA ILE A 130 -10.68 -19.99 -6.92
C ILE A 130 -11.84 -20.91 -7.25
N LYS A 131 -11.66 -22.19 -6.97
CA LYS A 131 -12.72 -23.20 -7.01
C LYS A 131 -13.16 -23.54 -5.60
N ASN A 132 -14.46 -23.43 -5.32
CA ASN A 132 -15.01 -23.80 -4.01
C ASN A 132 -15.33 -25.31 -3.94
N SER A 133 -15.81 -25.77 -2.78
CA SER A 133 -16.15 -27.18 -2.54
C SER A 133 -17.30 -27.71 -3.40
N THR A 134 -18.19 -26.85 -3.90
CA THR A 134 -19.30 -27.23 -4.80
C THR A 134 -18.85 -27.31 -6.27
N GLY A 135 -17.62 -26.89 -6.56
CA GLY A 135 -17.03 -26.89 -7.89
C GLY A 135 -17.28 -25.60 -8.69
N GLU A 136 -17.93 -24.61 -8.09
CA GLU A 136 -18.07 -23.27 -8.66
C GLU A 136 -16.71 -22.57 -8.72
N VAL A 137 -16.42 -21.96 -9.86
CA VAL A 137 -15.17 -21.26 -10.13
C VAL A 137 -15.43 -19.76 -10.19
N LYS A 138 -14.61 -18.99 -9.49
CA LYS A 138 -14.58 -17.53 -9.58
C LYS A 138 -13.23 -17.06 -10.06
N GLU A 139 -13.24 -16.30 -11.14
CA GLU A 139 -12.06 -15.62 -11.70
C GLU A 139 -11.84 -14.27 -11.02
N PHE A 140 -10.57 -13.88 -10.92
CA PHE A 140 -10.12 -12.59 -10.40
C PHE A 140 -9.21 -11.93 -11.43
N HIS A 141 -9.42 -10.63 -11.68
CA HIS A 141 -8.63 -9.85 -12.63
C HIS A 141 -8.12 -8.60 -11.92
N LEU A 142 -7.03 -8.73 -11.18
CA LEU A 142 -6.62 -7.75 -10.19
C LEU A 142 -5.53 -6.82 -10.68
N ILE A 143 -5.63 -5.56 -10.26
CA ILE A 143 -4.55 -4.58 -10.27
C ILE A 143 -4.37 -4.01 -8.85
N ASP A 144 -3.37 -3.14 -8.73
CA ASP A 144 -2.92 -2.52 -7.48
C ASP A 144 -4.05 -2.00 -6.57
N GLY A 145 -3.87 -2.26 -5.28
CA GLY A 145 -4.79 -1.83 -4.23
C GLY A 145 -4.87 -0.32 -4.07
N GLY A 146 -3.82 0.42 -4.44
CA GLY A 146 -3.78 1.88 -4.41
C GLY A 146 -4.84 2.53 -5.28
N VAL A 147 -5.28 1.87 -6.36
CA VAL A 147 -6.40 2.32 -7.20
C VAL A 147 -7.70 2.39 -6.41
N ALA A 148 -7.88 1.52 -5.41
CA ALA A 148 -9.03 1.52 -4.53
C ALA A 148 -8.78 2.31 -3.23
N ALA A 149 -7.65 2.04 -2.57
CA ALA A 149 -7.32 2.56 -1.24
C ALA A 149 -5.79 2.64 -1.06
N ASN A 150 -5.20 3.75 -1.51
CA ASN A 150 -3.76 4.00 -1.35
C ASN A 150 -3.35 4.20 0.11
N ASN A 151 -4.29 4.66 0.94
CA ASN A 151 -4.21 4.59 2.40
C ASN A 151 -5.28 3.62 2.92
N PRO A 152 -4.95 2.35 3.24
CA PRO A 152 -5.94 1.34 3.60
C PRO A 152 -6.49 1.48 5.02
N THR A 153 -6.07 2.49 5.79
CA THR A 153 -6.43 2.64 7.21
C THR A 153 -7.94 2.63 7.43
N LEU A 154 -8.69 3.40 6.63
CA LEU A 154 -10.15 3.43 6.73
C LEU A 154 -10.81 2.11 6.31
N VAL A 155 -10.23 1.39 5.34
CA VAL A 155 -10.70 0.06 4.93
C VAL A 155 -10.51 -0.94 6.07
N ALA A 156 -9.34 -0.94 6.71
CA ALA A 156 -9.06 -1.80 7.86
C ALA A 156 -10.00 -1.51 9.04
N MET A 157 -10.21 -0.24 9.39
CA MET A 157 -11.17 0.16 10.43
C MET A 157 -12.59 -0.28 10.10
N SER A 158 -12.99 -0.20 8.83
CA SER A 158 -14.32 -0.64 8.38
C SER A 158 -14.52 -2.14 8.53
N GLU A 159 -13.50 -2.96 8.24
CA GLU A 159 -13.58 -4.41 8.45
C GLU A 159 -13.68 -4.77 9.93
N VAL A 160 -12.93 -4.10 10.80
CA VAL A 160 -13.06 -4.27 12.27
C VAL A 160 -14.46 -3.86 12.74
N ALA A 161 -14.99 -2.73 12.27
CA ALA A 161 -16.34 -2.28 12.62
C ALA A 161 -17.43 -3.27 12.16
N LYS A 162 -17.27 -3.91 10.99
CA LYS A 162 -18.18 -4.97 10.52
C LYS A 162 -18.19 -6.16 11.47
N GLU A 163 -17.02 -6.59 11.94
CA GLU A 163 -16.92 -7.73 12.88
C GLU A 163 -17.52 -7.42 14.25
N ILE A 164 -17.30 -6.21 14.76
CA ILE A 164 -17.97 -5.73 15.98
C ILE A 164 -19.49 -5.76 15.77
N ASN A 165 -19.97 -5.30 14.62
CA ASN A 165 -21.41 -5.30 14.31
C ASN A 165 -22.00 -6.71 14.13
N ARG A 166 -21.17 -7.70 13.79
CA ARG A 166 -21.55 -9.13 13.72
C ARG A 166 -21.51 -9.81 15.10
N GLU A 167 -21.19 -9.08 16.17
CA GLU A 167 -21.05 -9.60 17.53
C GLU A 167 -20.00 -10.74 17.62
N SER A 168 -18.91 -10.61 16.86
CA SER A 168 -17.79 -11.55 16.92
C SER A 168 -17.24 -11.66 18.35
N SER A 169 -16.94 -12.89 18.77
CA SER A 169 -16.41 -13.18 20.12
C SER A 169 -15.01 -12.61 20.37
N ASP A 170 -14.32 -12.21 19.30
CA ASP A 170 -12.97 -11.64 19.37
C ASP A 170 -12.99 -10.18 19.88
N PHE A 171 -14.15 -9.53 19.89
CA PHE A 171 -14.33 -8.15 20.31
C PHE A 171 -15.24 -8.04 21.52
N PHE A 172 -14.91 -7.11 22.43
CA PHE A 172 -15.83 -6.72 23.48
C PHE A 172 -17.10 -6.10 22.88
N HIS A 173 -18.23 -6.17 23.59
CA HIS A 173 -19.46 -5.48 23.21
C HIS A 173 -19.29 -3.95 23.25
N ILE A 174 -18.72 -3.40 22.19
CA ILE A 174 -18.62 -1.97 21.92
C ILE A 174 -19.51 -1.62 20.74
N LYS A 175 -19.89 -0.35 20.60
CA LYS A 175 -20.65 0.08 19.43
C LYS A 175 -19.73 0.05 18.21
N PRO A 176 -20.18 -0.43 17.04
CA PRO A 176 -19.35 -0.50 15.83
C PRO A 176 -18.70 0.82 15.41
N ASN A 177 -19.34 1.95 15.74
CA ASN A 177 -18.86 3.30 15.41
C ASN A 177 -18.12 3.98 16.58
N ASP A 178 -17.79 3.27 17.66
CA ASP A 178 -17.02 3.81 18.79
C ASP A 178 -15.51 3.83 18.47
N TYR A 179 -15.14 4.62 17.46
CA TYR A 179 -13.74 4.73 17.00
C TYR A 179 -12.79 5.27 18.09
N ALA A 180 -13.31 5.85 19.17
CA ALA A 180 -12.51 6.24 20.33
C ALA A 180 -11.79 5.05 21.01
N ARG A 181 -12.26 3.82 20.76
CA ARG A 181 -11.64 2.58 21.27
C ARG A 181 -10.56 2.01 20.36
N PHE A 182 -10.39 2.56 19.16
CA PHE A 182 -9.45 2.06 18.18
C PHE A 182 -8.08 2.68 18.46
N GLN A 183 -7.04 1.86 18.48
CA GLN A 183 -5.66 2.29 18.46
C GLN A 183 -5.11 2.01 17.06
N VAL A 184 -4.71 3.07 16.35
CA VAL A 184 -4.39 3.01 14.94
C VAL A 184 -3.00 3.58 14.70
N LEU A 185 -2.08 2.73 14.26
CA LEU A 185 -0.81 3.12 13.68
C LEU A 185 -0.93 3.05 12.15
N SER A 186 -0.77 4.18 11.49
CA SER A 186 -0.75 4.28 10.03
C SER A 186 0.63 4.71 9.55
N LEU A 187 1.27 3.86 8.75
CA LEU A 187 2.59 4.12 8.20
C LEU A 187 2.45 4.47 6.72
N GLY A 188 2.97 5.63 6.32
CA GLY A 188 3.02 6.03 4.92
C GLY A 188 4.41 5.83 4.33
N THR A 189 4.49 5.82 3.00
CA THR A 189 5.74 5.66 2.23
C THR A 189 6.34 7.00 1.83
N GLY A 190 5.86 8.09 2.44
CA GLY A 190 6.21 9.45 2.09
C GLY A 190 5.56 9.96 0.81
N SER A 191 5.66 11.27 0.60
CA SER A 191 5.17 11.99 -0.57
C SER A 191 6.13 13.12 -0.92
N GLN A 192 6.17 13.47 -2.21
CA GLN A 192 6.97 14.61 -2.66
C GLN A 192 6.38 15.91 -2.12
N ASN A 193 7.25 16.88 -1.80
CA ASN A 193 6.80 18.23 -1.46
C ASN A 193 5.86 18.77 -2.58
N PRO A 194 4.60 19.14 -2.26
CA PRO A 194 3.60 19.51 -3.25
C PRO A 194 3.94 20.75 -4.09
N GLU A 195 4.86 21.61 -3.63
CA GLU A 195 4.89 23.01 -4.07
C GLU A 195 5.13 23.23 -5.56
N GLU A 196 5.57 22.24 -6.35
CA GLU A 196 5.92 22.51 -7.76
C GLU A 196 5.64 21.38 -8.78
N LYS A 197 4.87 20.33 -8.46
CA LYS A 197 4.81 19.16 -9.37
C LYS A 197 4.10 19.45 -10.70
N TYR A 198 2.84 19.89 -10.67
CA TYR A 198 2.01 20.06 -11.88
C TYR A 198 1.30 21.42 -11.94
N PRO A 199 1.99 22.51 -12.33
CA PRO A 199 1.36 23.82 -12.42
C PRO A 199 0.30 23.86 -13.53
N ALA A 200 -0.87 24.41 -13.21
CA ALA A 200 -2.05 24.40 -14.08
C ALA A 200 -1.80 24.97 -15.48
N HIS A 201 -0.98 26.02 -15.62
CA HIS A 201 -0.67 26.63 -16.92
C HIS A 201 0.13 25.70 -17.86
N LYS A 202 0.90 24.75 -17.30
CA LYS A 202 1.56 23.71 -18.08
C LYS A 202 0.56 22.59 -18.41
N ALA A 203 -0.20 22.13 -17.41
CA ALA A 203 -1.19 21.07 -17.56
C ALA A 203 -2.34 21.43 -18.53
N ALA A 204 -2.68 22.71 -18.66
CA ALA A 204 -3.67 23.19 -19.63
C ALA A 204 -3.32 22.88 -21.10
N LYS A 205 -2.04 22.57 -21.38
CA LYS A 205 -1.56 22.19 -22.72
C LYS A 205 -1.41 20.68 -22.88
N TRP A 206 -1.69 19.88 -21.85
CA TRP A 206 -1.55 18.44 -21.90
C TRP A 206 -2.71 17.79 -22.65
N GLY A 207 -2.38 16.93 -23.62
CA GLY A 207 -3.28 15.92 -24.14
C GLY A 207 -3.16 14.61 -23.35
N VAL A 208 -3.69 13.51 -23.92
CA VAL A 208 -3.63 12.17 -23.32
C VAL A 208 -2.20 11.77 -22.92
N LEU A 209 -1.22 12.01 -23.79
CA LEU A 209 0.17 11.69 -23.50
C LEU A 209 0.71 12.49 -22.31
N GLY A 210 0.47 13.80 -22.24
CA GLY A 210 0.96 14.60 -21.11
C GLY A 210 0.38 14.18 -19.76
N TRP A 211 -0.86 13.67 -19.73
CA TRP A 211 -1.50 13.14 -18.52
C TRP A 211 -1.02 11.74 -18.13
N LEU A 212 -0.55 10.94 -19.09
CA LEU A 212 -0.11 9.55 -18.85
C LEU A 212 1.42 9.39 -18.80
N THR A 213 2.17 10.35 -19.35
CA THR A 213 3.62 10.34 -19.42
C THR A 213 4.18 11.71 -19.05
N SER A 214 4.94 11.76 -17.95
CA SER A 214 5.83 12.87 -17.59
C SER A 214 7.24 12.30 -17.36
N GLU A 215 8.26 13.16 -17.30
CA GLU A 215 9.67 12.75 -17.27
C GLU A 215 9.99 11.63 -16.27
N HIS A 216 9.22 11.50 -15.16
CA HIS A 216 9.43 10.49 -14.12
C HIS A 216 8.16 9.87 -13.50
N SER A 217 6.95 10.13 -14.01
CA SER A 217 5.68 9.64 -13.42
C SER A 217 4.49 9.73 -14.38
N SER A 218 3.33 9.19 -13.98
CA SER A 218 2.05 9.40 -14.67
C SER A 218 1.21 10.39 -13.85
N PRO A 219 1.08 11.66 -14.29
CA PRO A 219 0.37 12.67 -13.51
C PRO A 219 -1.06 12.28 -13.11
N LEU A 220 -1.77 11.55 -13.99
CA LEU A 220 -3.12 11.08 -13.69
C LEU A 220 -3.14 10.07 -12.54
N ILE A 221 -2.20 9.11 -12.55
CA ILE A 221 -2.08 8.12 -11.47
C ILE A 221 -1.71 8.83 -10.17
N ASP A 222 -0.71 9.70 -10.21
CA ASP A 222 -0.23 10.44 -9.04
C ASP A 222 -1.36 11.24 -8.37
N VAL A 223 -2.17 11.97 -9.15
CA VAL A 223 -3.29 12.75 -8.62
C VAL A 223 -4.33 11.87 -7.95
N PHE A 224 -4.73 10.75 -8.56
CA PHE A 224 -5.73 9.85 -7.95
C PHE A 224 -5.19 9.14 -6.71
N MET A 225 -3.94 8.67 -6.73
CA MET A 225 -3.30 8.02 -5.59
C MET A 225 -3.13 8.98 -4.40
N GLN A 226 -2.68 10.21 -4.68
CA GLN A 226 -2.51 11.24 -3.64
C GLN A 226 -3.86 11.65 -3.07
N ALA A 227 -4.86 11.91 -3.92
CA ALA A 227 -6.21 12.24 -3.46
C ALA A 227 -6.82 11.13 -2.59
N SER A 228 -6.60 9.85 -2.96
CA SER A 228 -7.04 8.71 -2.15
C SER A 228 -6.42 8.71 -0.74
N SER A 229 -5.11 9.00 -0.63
CA SER A 229 -4.43 9.08 0.66
C SER A 229 -4.88 10.27 1.50
N ASP A 230 -4.90 11.47 0.91
CA ASP A 230 -5.21 12.72 1.61
C ASP A 230 -6.63 12.69 2.19
N MET A 231 -7.59 12.18 1.41
CA MET A 231 -8.98 12.08 1.87
C MET A 231 -9.12 11.18 3.10
N VAL A 232 -8.37 10.07 3.16
CA VAL A 232 -8.36 9.20 4.35
C VAL A 232 -7.76 9.93 5.54
N ASP A 233 -6.64 10.63 5.37
CA ASP A 233 -6.00 11.39 6.45
C ASP A 233 -6.92 12.51 6.98
N PHE A 234 -7.59 13.26 6.10
CA PHE A 234 -8.59 14.27 6.51
C PHE A 234 -9.77 13.66 7.27
N HIS A 235 -10.30 12.54 6.79
CA HIS A 235 -11.45 11.88 7.41
C HIS A 235 -11.08 11.36 8.80
N LEU A 236 -9.95 10.67 8.94
CA LEU A 236 -9.51 10.12 10.21
C LEU A 236 -9.14 11.21 11.20
N ALA A 237 -8.40 12.25 10.78
CA ALA A 237 -8.11 13.39 11.63
C ALA A 237 -9.38 14.07 12.15
N THR A 238 -10.39 14.26 11.28
CA THR A 238 -11.68 14.83 11.68
C THR A 238 -12.42 13.95 12.67
N VAL A 239 -12.51 12.65 12.41
CA VAL A 239 -13.23 11.68 13.26
C VAL A 239 -12.57 11.56 14.64
N PHE A 240 -11.26 11.30 14.69
CA PHE A 240 -10.55 11.15 15.96
C PHE A 240 -10.53 12.45 16.77
N ARG A 241 -10.46 13.62 16.11
CA ARG A 241 -10.60 14.92 16.78
C ARG A 241 -12.00 15.15 17.35
N ALA A 242 -13.05 14.84 16.58
CA ALA A 242 -14.43 14.97 17.04
C ALA A 242 -14.74 14.06 18.24
N LEU A 243 -14.03 12.93 18.35
CA LEU A 243 -14.14 11.97 19.45
C LEU A 243 -13.13 12.21 20.59
N TYR A 244 -12.39 13.32 20.57
CA TYR A 244 -11.35 13.64 21.57
C TYR A 244 -10.32 12.51 21.78
N SER A 245 -10.02 11.78 20.70
CA SER A 245 -9.21 10.55 20.71
C SER A 245 -8.04 10.64 19.73
N GLU A 246 -7.55 11.85 19.44
CA GLU A 246 -6.46 12.09 18.48
C GLU A 246 -5.17 11.34 18.82
N HIS A 247 -4.92 11.08 20.11
CA HIS A 247 -3.78 10.29 20.57
C HIS A 247 -3.87 8.81 20.17
N SER A 248 -5.06 8.33 19.79
CA SER A 248 -5.28 6.95 19.36
C SER A 248 -5.07 6.75 17.85
N TYR A 249 -4.74 7.81 17.11
CA TYR A 249 -4.36 7.76 15.71
C TYR A 249 -2.96 8.36 15.50
N LEU A 250 -1.97 7.51 15.31
CA LEU A 250 -0.60 7.89 14.98
C LEU A 250 -0.35 7.66 13.48
N ARG A 251 -0.16 8.73 12.72
CA ARG A 251 0.24 8.70 11.31
C ARG A 251 1.71 9.10 11.20
N ILE A 252 2.55 8.18 10.74
CA ILE A 252 3.96 8.44 10.46
C ILE A 252 4.12 8.57 8.94
N GLN A 253 4.41 9.78 8.47
CA GLN A 253 4.50 10.14 7.05
C GLN A 253 5.57 11.23 6.87
N ASP A 254 6.27 11.19 5.74
CA ASP A 254 7.20 12.24 5.31
C ASP A 254 6.70 12.91 4.03
N ASP A 255 6.32 14.19 4.10
CA ASP A 255 5.81 14.97 2.96
C ASP A 255 6.88 15.87 2.31
N THR A 256 8.15 15.64 2.63
CA THR A 256 9.29 16.48 2.22
C THR A 256 10.23 15.79 1.22
N LEU A 257 9.84 14.65 0.66
CA LEU A 257 10.70 13.86 -0.20
C LEU A 257 11.09 14.63 -1.47
N SER A 258 12.33 14.43 -1.94
CA SER A 258 12.85 15.03 -3.17
C SER A 258 13.89 14.14 -3.86
N GLY A 259 14.16 14.36 -5.15
CA GLY A 259 15.15 13.58 -5.89
C GLY A 259 14.74 12.13 -6.13
N ALA A 260 15.68 11.19 -6.09
CA ALA A 260 15.43 9.79 -6.42
C ALA A 260 14.54 9.05 -5.41
N VAL A 261 14.50 9.50 -4.14
CA VAL A 261 13.71 8.84 -3.08
C VAL A 261 12.19 9.05 -3.23
N THR A 262 11.76 9.95 -4.13
CA THR A 262 10.33 10.13 -4.46
C THR A 262 9.83 9.11 -5.48
N SER A 263 10.73 8.42 -6.18
CA SER A 263 10.37 7.43 -7.19
C SER A 263 9.96 6.12 -6.54
N VAL A 264 8.90 5.52 -7.09
CA VAL A 264 8.39 4.21 -6.67
C VAL A 264 9.21 3.04 -7.21
N ASP A 265 10.08 3.26 -8.20
CA ASP A 265 10.75 2.18 -8.93
C ASP A 265 12.25 2.40 -9.20
N ILE A 266 12.86 3.50 -8.73
CA ILE A 266 14.33 3.67 -8.74
C ILE A 266 14.94 2.79 -7.64
N SER A 267 15.40 1.61 -8.03
CA SER A 267 15.94 0.58 -7.13
C SER A 267 17.47 0.53 -7.09
N THR A 268 18.16 1.64 -7.38
CA THR A 268 19.62 1.68 -7.26
C THR A 268 20.03 1.46 -5.81
N LYS A 269 21.18 0.81 -5.59
CA LYS A 269 21.70 0.55 -4.23
C LYS A 269 21.75 1.84 -3.39
N GLU A 270 22.24 2.92 -3.98
CA GLU A 270 22.29 4.23 -3.34
C GLU A 270 20.91 4.74 -2.92
N ASN A 271 19.90 4.64 -3.79
CA ASN A 271 18.56 5.12 -3.46
C ASN A 271 17.90 4.29 -2.35
N LEU A 272 18.06 2.96 -2.39
CA LEU A 272 17.53 2.07 -1.35
C LEU A 272 18.21 2.32 0.01
N GLU A 273 19.53 2.54 0.05
CA GLU A 273 20.24 2.92 1.28
C GLU A 273 19.78 4.30 1.80
N ASN A 274 19.49 5.24 0.91
CA ASN A 274 18.94 6.55 1.30
C ASN A 274 17.52 6.44 1.86
N LEU A 275 16.68 5.55 1.33
CA LEU A 275 15.34 5.27 1.88
C LEU A 275 15.44 4.68 3.31
N VAL A 276 16.42 3.82 3.58
CA VAL A 276 16.65 3.30 4.93
C VAL A 276 17.01 4.44 5.90
N LYS A 277 17.99 5.29 5.52
CA LYS A 277 18.39 6.45 6.34
C LYS A 277 17.23 7.41 6.58
N LEU A 278 16.43 7.67 5.56
CA LEU A 278 15.23 8.51 5.67
C LEU A 278 14.24 7.95 6.69
N GLY A 279 14.03 6.62 6.72
CA GLY A 279 13.20 5.96 7.72
C GLY A 279 13.76 6.12 9.14
N GLU A 280 15.08 6.00 9.31
CA GLU A 280 15.77 6.23 10.61
C GLU A 280 15.64 7.70 11.07
N GLU A 281 15.77 8.65 10.15
CA GLU A 281 15.59 10.08 10.42
C GLU A 281 14.13 10.42 10.74
N LEU A 282 13.17 9.78 10.07
CA LEU A 282 11.74 9.98 10.31
C LEU A 282 11.33 9.60 11.73
N LEU A 283 11.96 8.60 12.34
CA LEU A 283 11.76 8.26 13.75
C LEU A 283 12.16 9.40 14.70
N LYS A 284 13.14 10.23 14.32
CA LYS A 284 13.61 11.37 15.13
C LYS A 284 12.83 12.66 14.87
N LYS A 285 11.99 12.71 13.82
CA LYS A 285 11.09 13.84 13.57
C LYS A 285 9.98 13.90 14.62
N PRO A 286 9.48 15.10 14.96
CA PRO A 286 8.34 15.24 15.85
C PRO A 286 7.11 14.55 15.25
N VAL A 287 6.23 14.06 16.13
CA VAL A 287 4.88 13.62 15.71
C VAL A 287 4.20 14.78 14.99
N SER A 288 3.50 14.48 13.91
CA SER A 288 2.79 15.48 13.11
C SER A 288 1.32 15.10 12.92
N ARG A 289 0.49 16.10 12.61
CA ARG A 289 -0.92 15.91 12.25
C ARG A 289 -1.25 16.72 11.01
N VAL A 290 -2.18 16.20 10.20
CA VAL A 290 -2.67 16.94 9.04
C VAL A 290 -3.43 18.18 9.50
N ASN A 291 -3.03 19.33 8.97
CA ASN A 291 -3.78 20.56 9.08
C ASN A 291 -4.95 20.51 8.09
N LEU A 292 -6.19 20.54 8.59
CA LEU A 292 -7.39 20.38 7.77
C LEU A 292 -7.62 21.54 6.77
N GLU A 293 -7.00 22.70 6.98
CA GLU A 293 -7.11 23.85 6.07
C GLU A 293 -6.08 23.80 4.94
N THR A 294 -4.85 23.38 5.25
CA THR A 294 -3.73 23.42 4.30
C THR A 294 -3.43 22.06 3.67
N GLY A 295 -3.87 20.96 4.28
CA GLY A 295 -3.55 19.59 3.90
C GLY A 295 -2.13 19.14 4.22
N LYS A 296 -1.32 20.00 4.83
CA LYS A 296 0.08 19.69 5.19
C LYS A 296 0.17 19.06 6.57
N PHE A 297 1.17 18.20 6.78
CA PHE A 297 1.45 17.67 8.12
C PHE A 297 2.25 18.70 8.93
N GLU A 298 1.75 19.05 10.10
CA GLU A 298 2.37 20.02 11.00
C GLU A 298 2.79 19.34 12.31
N PRO A 299 4.00 19.62 12.83
CA PRO A 299 4.47 19.08 14.10
C PRO A 299 3.51 19.42 15.26
N VAL A 300 3.32 18.46 16.16
CA VAL A 300 2.60 18.64 17.42
C VAL A 300 3.52 18.39 18.61
N ASP A 301 3.19 19.00 19.75
CA ASP A 301 3.97 18.87 21.00
C ASP A 301 3.68 17.52 21.69
N GLN A 302 4.09 16.42 21.05
CA GLN A 302 3.89 15.04 21.51
C GLN A 302 5.18 14.19 21.44
N GLY A 303 6.34 14.85 21.42
CA GLY A 303 7.62 14.18 21.26
C GLY A 303 7.89 13.73 19.83
N THR A 304 8.81 12.78 19.68
CA THR A 304 9.24 12.20 18.40
C THR A 304 8.41 10.98 18.02
N ASN A 305 8.46 10.60 16.74
CA ASN A 305 7.81 9.38 16.26
C ASN A 305 8.33 8.12 16.98
N GLU A 306 9.62 8.05 17.34
CA GLU A 306 10.19 6.95 18.11
C GLU A 306 9.58 6.85 19.51
N GLU A 307 9.41 7.99 20.20
CA GLU A 307 8.80 8.03 21.54
C GLU A 307 7.32 7.65 21.50
N ALA A 308 6.60 8.03 20.44
CA ALA A 308 5.18 7.72 20.29
C ALA A 308 4.88 6.24 19.98
N LEU A 309 5.90 5.44 19.61
CA LEU A 309 5.77 4.01 19.32
C LEU A 309 5.93 3.10 20.57
N ILE A 310 6.34 3.64 21.72
CA ILE A 310 6.66 2.89 22.96
C ILE A 310 5.57 3.16 24.02
#